data_AF-A0A9N9NST2-F1
#
_entry.id   AF-A0A9N9NST2-F1
#
_cell.length_a   1.000
_cell.length_b   1.000
_cell.length_c   1.000
_cell.angle_alpha   90.00
_cell.angle_beta   90.00
_cell.angle_gamma   90.00
#
_symmetry.space_group_name_H-M   'P 1'
#
loop_
_entity.id
_entity.type
_entity.pdbx_description
1 polymer ?
#
loop_
_entity_poly.entity_id
_entity_poly.type
_entity_poly.pdbx_seq_one_letter_code
_entity_poly.pdbx_strand_id
1 'polypeptide(L)'
;MFSLINTFISTLSQESKNTLITHEIKIPEVANLTFDYPSFLRVIDMLCIDLAVKDWFAHPNYGKISYTSTQIKLLLSILTTHLLHNSSFIDTLKISHTTIIKTTGTTSDIILDIIHQIPKTTKNCFSNLKEFQYNSDTPIMEDLFLKLSQITISIERICFTIYKNMTNSALTLLKSQRNLKELTIQYHIMYDILIDQKAVSTFLDKSN
;
A
#
# COMPACT_ATOMS: atom_id res chain seq x y z
N MET A 1 -6.13 -3.13 18.70
CA MET A 1 -6.21 -2.96 17.23
C MET A 1 -6.95 -4.11 16.53
N PHE A 2 -7.38 -5.14 17.27
CA PHE A 2 -8.07 -6.32 16.75
C PHE A 2 -9.49 -6.06 16.18
N SER A 3 -10.18 -5.03 16.68
CA SER A 3 -11.54 -4.69 16.23
C SER A 3 -11.61 -4.20 14.78
N LEU A 4 -10.53 -3.57 14.27
CA LEU A 4 -10.57 -2.92 12.96
C LEU A 4 -10.45 -3.91 11.80
N ILE A 5 -9.55 -4.90 11.89
CA ILE A 5 -9.48 -5.97 10.87
C ILE A 5 -10.75 -6.80 10.86
N ASN A 6 -11.31 -7.13 12.04
CA ASN A 6 -12.62 -7.78 12.11
C ASN A 6 -13.71 -6.97 11.41
N THR A 7 -13.73 -5.67 11.68
CA THR A 7 -14.66 -4.73 11.03
C THR A 7 -14.51 -4.79 9.52
N PHE A 8 -13.29 -4.65 8.99
CA PHE A 8 -13.08 -4.69 7.54
C PHE A 8 -13.41 -6.06 6.91
N ILE A 9 -13.04 -7.18 7.55
CA ILE A 9 -13.43 -8.52 7.07
C ILE A 9 -14.96 -8.67 7.05
N SER A 10 -15.66 -8.14 8.06
CA SER A 10 -17.12 -8.19 8.11
C SER A 10 -17.80 -7.34 7.03
N THR A 11 -17.14 -6.31 6.51
CA THR A 11 -17.62 -5.51 5.36
C THR A 11 -17.39 -6.15 4.00
N LEU A 12 -16.64 -7.26 3.91
CA LEU A 12 -16.38 -7.93 2.63
C LEU A 12 -17.68 -8.39 1.96
N SER A 13 -17.67 -8.40 0.62
CA SER A 13 -18.73 -9.00 -0.18
C SER A 13 -18.92 -10.49 0.17
N GLN A 14 -20.11 -11.02 -0.09
CA GLN A 14 -20.37 -12.43 0.18
C GLN A 14 -19.47 -13.34 -0.66
N GLU A 15 -19.13 -12.94 -1.88
CA GLU A 15 -18.20 -13.65 -2.75
C GLU A 15 -16.81 -13.75 -2.09
N SER A 16 -16.23 -12.63 -1.67
CA SER A 16 -14.94 -12.62 -0.99
C SER A 16 -14.96 -13.42 0.30
N LYS A 17 -16.04 -13.35 1.08
CA LYS A 17 -16.22 -14.18 2.29
C LYS A 17 -16.24 -15.67 1.96
N ASN A 18 -16.94 -16.08 0.91
CA ASN A 18 -16.98 -17.47 0.47
C ASN A 18 -15.59 -17.95 0.04
N THR A 19 -14.82 -17.13 -0.67
CA THR A 19 -13.42 -17.46 -1.05
C THR A 19 -12.54 -17.70 0.18
N LEU A 20 -12.67 -16.85 1.20
CA LEU A 20 -11.94 -17.01 2.46
C LEU A 20 -12.34 -18.31 3.20
N ILE A 21 -13.63 -18.60 3.27
CA ILE A 21 -14.16 -19.82 3.92
C ILE A 21 -13.64 -21.08 3.22
N THR A 22 -13.60 -21.12 1.89
CA THR A 22 -13.04 -22.23 1.10
C THR A 22 -11.57 -22.50 1.43
N HIS A 23 -10.83 -21.48 1.86
CA HIS A 23 -9.43 -21.59 2.28
C HIS A 23 -9.27 -21.73 3.80
N GLU A 24 -10.35 -22.14 4.49
CA GLU A 24 -10.40 -22.33 5.95
C GLU A 24 -10.10 -21.07 6.78
N ILE A 25 -10.31 -19.88 6.20
CA ILE A 25 -10.18 -18.61 6.93
C ILE A 25 -11.54 -18.27 7.55
N LYS A 26 -11.57 -18.17 8.88
CA LYS A 26 -12.79 -17.86 9.63
C LYS A 26 -13.25 -16.43 9.37
N ILE A 27 -14.56 -16.22 9.21
CA ILE A 27 -15.13 -14.87 9.15
C ILE A 27 -15.51 -14.45 10.57
N PRO A 28 -15.08 -13.27 11.05
CA PRO A 28 -15.44 -12.79 12.36
C PRO A 28 -16.92 -12.42 12.43
N GLU A 29 -17.58 -12.81 13.51
CA GLU A 29 -18.94 -12.39 13.83
C GLU A 29 -18.91 -10.96 14.38
N VAL A 30 -19.20 -9.99 13.52
CA VAL A 30 -19.37 -8.59 13.90
C VAL A 30 -20.84 -8.22 13.67
N ALA A 31 -21.58 -8.02 14.75
CA ALA A 31 -22.97 -7.59 14.68
C ALA A 31 -23.06 -6.07 14.52
N ASN A 32 -24.04 -5.61 13.75
CA ASN A 32 -24.50 -4.22 13.68
C ASN A 32 -23.39 -3.19 13.38
N LEU A 33 -22.72 -3.33 12.23
CA LEU A 33 -21.92 -2.22 11.72
C LEU A 33 -22.82 -1.02 11.45
N THR A 34 -22.66 0.04 12.24
CA THR A 34 -23.41 1.29 12.08
C THR A 34 -22.81 2.22 11.03
N PHE A 35 -21.64 1.88 10.49
CA PHE A 35 -20.85 2.75 9.64
C PHE A 35 -20.09 1.95 8.58
N ASP A 36 -20.02 2.50 7.37
CA ASP A 36 -19.25 1.94 6.26
C ASP A 36 -17.79 2.38 6.36
N TYR A 37 -17.02 1.74 7.24
CA TYR A 37 -15.63 2.11 7.51
C TYR A 37 -14.74 2.21 6.26
N PRO A 38 -14.81 1.29 5.27
CA PRO A 38 -14.03 1.40 4.04
C PRO A 38 -14.20 2.73 3.29
N SER A 39 -15.42 3.30 3.19
CA SER A 39 -15.63 4.51 2.39
C SER A 39 -15.03 5.79 2.98
N PHE A 40 -14.70 5.76 4.28
CA PHE A 40 -14.08 6.87 5.01
C PHE A 40 -12.58 6.68 5.20
N LEU A 41 -12.00 5.60 4.70
CA LEU A 41 -10.56 5.40 4.75
C LEU A 41 -9.88 6.51 3.95
N ARG A 42 -8.84 7.08 4.54
CA ARG A 42 -8.03 8.17 3.96
C ARG A 42 -6.57 7.76 3.78
N VAL A 43 -6.08 6.92 4.68
CA VAL A 43 -4.70 6.48 4.75
C VAL A 43 -4.64 4.97 4.55
N ILE A 44 -3.85 4.55 3.57
CA ILE A 44 -3.44 3.15 3.38
C ILE A 44 -2.00 3.03 3.84
N ASP A 45 -1.79 2.38 4.97
CA ASP A 45 -0.47 1.98 5.43
C ASP A 45 -0.34 0.46 5.33
N MET A 46 0.40 0.03 4.32
CA MET A 46 0.49 -1.39 3.98
C MET A 46 1.26 -2.20 5.00
N LEU A 47 2.20 -1.58 5.73
CA LEU A 47 2.88 -2.25 6.83
C LEU A 47 1.89 -2.50 7.98
N CYS A 48 1.09 -1.50 8.31
CA CYS A 48 0.08 -1.63 9.34
C CYS A 48 -0.96 -2.70 8.99
N ILE A 49 -1.44 -2.74 7.73
CA ILE A 49 -2.40 -3.76 7.28
C ILE A 49 -1.79 -5.17 7.36
N ASP A 50 -0.56 -5.34 6.85
CA ASP A 50 0.13 -6.62 6.88
C ASP A 50 0.36 -7.13 8.32
N LEU A 51 0.85 -6.27 9.22
CA LEU A 51 1.04 -6.60 10.62
C LEU A 51 -0.29 -6.94 11.30
N ALA A 52 -1.35 -6.17 11.03
CA ALA A 52 -2.66 -6.41 11.63
C ALA A 52 -3.31 -7.71 11.13
N VAL A 53 -3.12 -8.08 9.86
CA VAL A 53 -3.56 -9.38 9.32
C VAL A 53 -2.80 -10.53 9.97
N LYS A 54 -1.48 -10.41 10.14
CA LYS A 54 -0.67 -11.43 10.81
C LYS A 54 -1.05 -11.59 12.28
N ASP A 55 -1.22 -10.48 13.00
CA ASP A 55 -1.71 -10.47 14.38
C ASP A 55 -3.10 -11.12 14.48
N TRP A 56 -3.97 -10.85 13.50
CA TRP A 56 -5.29 -11.47 13.43
C TRP A 56 -5.22 -13.00 13.30
N PHE A 57 -4.32 -13.50 12.45
CA PHE A 57 -4.08 -14.95 12.32
C PHE A 57 -3.40 -15.58 13.54
N ALA A 58 -2.63 -14.81 14.31
CA ALA A 58 -2.02 -15.28 15.55
C ALA A 58 -3.02 -15.31 16.73
N HIS A 59 -4.18 -14.66 16.59
CA HIS A 59 -5.13 -14.52 17.69
C HIS A 59 -5.93 -15.81 17.95
N PRO A 60 -6.01 -16.32 19.20
CA PRO A 60 -6.61 -17.62 19.51
C PRO A 60 -8.06 -17.83 19.05
N ASN A 61 -8.87 -16.76 19.05
CA ASN A 61 -10.30 -16.85 18.71
C ASN A 61 -10.57 -17.03 17.21
N TYR A 62 -9.68 -16.56 16.35
CA TYR A 62 -9.89 -16.52 14.89
C TYR A 62 -8.83 -17.31 14.15
N GLY A 63 -7.70 -17.55 14.83
CA GLY A 63 -6.55 -18.23 14.32
C GLY A 63 -6.37 -19.68 14.82
N LYS A 64 -6.00 -20.60 13.93
CA LYS A 64 -5.25 -21.84 14.24
C LYS A 64 -3.79 -21.48 14.62
N ILE A 65 -3.12 -22.35 15.39
CA ILE A 65 -1.70 -22.20 15.82
C ILE A 65 -0.73 -22.01 14.63
N SER A 66 -1.11 -22.45 13.42
CA SER A 66 -0.29 -22.25 12.21
C SER A 66 -1.16 -22.00 10.97
N TYR A 67 -1.14 -20.78 10.45
CA TYR A 67 -1.59 -20.49 9.07
C TYR A 67 -0.44 -20.57 8.10
N THR A 68 -0.78 -20.93 6.87
CA THR A 68 0.17 -20.91 5.76
C THR A 68 0.40 -19.47 5.27
N SER A 69 1.58 -19.22 4.70
CA SER A 69 1.86 -17.96 4.00
C SER A 69 0.82 -17.68 2.90
N THR A 70 0.26 -18.72 2.27
CA THR A 70 -0.82 -18.62 1.27
C THR A 70 -2.10 -18.00 1.84
N GLN A 71 -2.54 -18.42 3.02
CA GLN A 71 -3.76 -17.87 3.65
C GLN A 71 -3.57 -16.40 4.05
N ILE A 72 -2.39 -16.04 4.55
CA ILE A 72 -2.03 -14.66 4.86
C ILE A 72 -2.06 -13.81 3.58
N LYS A 73 -1.44 -14.30 2.50
CA LYS A 73 -1.45 -13.65 1.18
C LYS A 73 -2.87 -13.44 0.66
N LEU A 74 -3.71 -14.46 0.76
CA LEU A 74 -5.07 -14.40 0.28
C LEU A 74 -5.90 -13.35 1.03
N LEU A 75 -5.86 -13.35 2.36
CA LEU A 75 -6.59 -12.37 3.16
C LEU A 75 -6.07 -10.95 2.91
N LEU A 76 -4.75 -10.77 2.86
CA LEU A 76 -4.15 -9.46 2.58
C LEU A 76 -4.57 -8.93 1.20
N SER A 77 -4.61 -9.80 0.19
CA SER A 77 -5.07 -9.46 -1.17
C SER A 77 -6.54 -9.05 -1.18
N ILE A 78 -7.43 -9.91 -0.68
CA ILE A 78 -8.88 -9.64 -0.64
C ILE A 78 -9.18 -8.36 0.15
N LEU A 79 -8.57 -8.21 1.33
CA LEU A 79 -8.81 -7.07 2.20
C LEU A 79 -8.35 -5.78 1.55
N THR A 80 -7.13 -5.75 1.01
CA THR A 80 -6.57 -4.55 0.41
C THR A 80 -7.33 -4.16 -0.86
N THR A 81 -7.73 -5.12 -1.71
CA THR A 81 -8.61 -4.84 -2.87
C THR A 81 -9.94 -4.27 -2.42
N HIS A 82 -10.57 -4.87 -1.40
CA HIS A 82 -11.84 -4.38 -0.87
C HIS A 82 -11.71 -2.94 -0.36
N LEU A 83 -10.67 -2.64 0.42
CA LEU A 83 -10.43 -1.29 0.93
C LEU A 83 -10.22 -0.31 -0.23
N LEU A 84 -9.41 -0.65 -1.23
CA LEU A 84 -9.12 0.24 -2.35
C LEU A 84 -10.32 0.47 -3.27
N HIS A 85 -11.20 -0.52 -3.45
CA HIS A 85 -12.40 -0.38 -4.28
C HIS A 85 -13.54 0.36 -3.58
N ASN A 86 -13.65 0.24 -2.27
CA ASN A 86 -14.72 0.89 -1.50
C ASN A 86 -14.30 2.25 -0.92
N SER A 87 -13.01 2.58 -0.93
CA SER A 87 -12.53 3.92 -0.56
C SER A 87 -12.71 4.90 -1.71
N SER A 88 -13.49 5.96 -1.48
CA SER A 88 -13.70 7.00 -2.49
C SER A 88 -12.57 8.01 -2.59
N PHE A 89 -11.75 8.14 -1.53
CA PHE A 89 -10.76 9.20 -1.42
C PHE A 89 -9.63 8.75 -0.48
N ILE A 90 -8.58 8.16 -1.05
CA ILE A 90 -7.32 7.91 -0.35
C ILE A 90 -6.39 9.10 -0.62
N ASP A 91 -5.97 9.77 0.45
CA ASP A 91 -5.03 10.90 0.38
C ASP A 91 -3.59 10.50 0.69
N THR A 92 -3.38 9.37 1.37
CA THR A 92 -2.06 8.92 1.81
C THR A 92 -1.86 7.44 1.52
N LEU A 93 -0.77 7.11 0.83
CA LEU A 93 -0.33 5.74 0.57
C LEU A 93 1.07 5.56 1.14
N LYS A 94 1.22 4.62 2.07
CA LYS A 94 2.51 4.24 2.68
C LYS A 94 2.81 2.79 2.38
N ILE A 95 3.97 2.56 1.79
CA ILE A 95 4.47 1.24 1.43
C ILE A 95 5.82 1.06 2.10
N SER A 96 5.96 0.01 2.91
CA SER A 96 7.23 -0.38 3.50
C SER A 96 7.62 -1.77 3.05
N HIS A 97 8.83 -1.90 2.50
CA HIS A 97 9.39 -3.15 2.02
C HIS A 97 10.80 -3.33 2.59
N THR A 98 10.86 -3.90 3.80
CA THR A 98 12.12 -4.11 4.52
C THR A 98 12.49 -5.58 4.62
N THR A 99 13.77 -5.89 4.78
CA THR A 99 14.35 -7.23 4.86
C THR A 99 13.85 -7.99 6.09
N ILE A 100 13.49 -7.26 7.17
CA ILE A 100 12.77 -7.83 8.33
C ILE A 100 11.42 -8.41 7.87
N ILE A 101 10.73 -7.73 6.95
CA ILE A 101 9.44 -8.15 6.37
C ILE A 101 9.62 -9.24 5.29
N LYS A 102 10.80 -9.36 4.64
CA LYS A 102 11.05 -10.41 3.62
C LYS A 102 10.92 -11.84 4.12
N THR A 103 11.11 -12.09 5.41
CA THR A 103 10.80 -13.39 6.04
C THR A 103 9.33 -13.80 5.88
N THR A 104 8.48 -12.88 5.40
CA THR A 104 7.04 -13.08 5.20
C THR A 104 6.54 -12.81 3.78
N GLY A 105 7.38 -12.37 2.84
CA GLY A 105 7.17 -12.35 1.37
C GLY A 105 5.76 -12.02 0.82
N THR A 106 5.02 -11.09 1.42
CA THR A 106 3.55 -10.94 1.21
C THR A 106 3.18 -9.56 0.69
N THR A 107 3.67 -8.49 1.30
CA THR A 107 3.04 -7.16 1.16
C THR A 107 3.26 -6.50 -0.20
N SER A 108 4.47 -6.57 -0.74
CA SER A 108 4.86 -5.81 -1.94
C SER A 108 4.25 -6.38 -3.23
N ASP A 109 4.30 -7.69 -3.40
CA ASP A 109 3.76 -8.38 -4.58
C ASP A 109 2.24 -8.22 -4.64
N ILE A 110 1.57 -8.29 -3.48
CA ILE A 110 0.13 -8.09 -3.36
C ILE A 110 -0.26 -6.66 -3.71
N ILE A 111 0.48 -5.65 -3.22
CA ILE A 111 0.19 -4.25 -3.59
C ILE A 111 0.28 -4.06 -5.09
N LEU A 112 1.32 -4.64 -5.71
CA LEU A 112 1.51 -4.51 -7.14
C LEU A 112 0.35 -5.13 -7.91
N ASP A 113 -0.05 -6.35 -7.55
CA ASP A 113 -1.19 -7.04 -8.16
C ASP A 113 -2.48 -6.23 -8.03
N ILE A 114 -2.71 -5.57 -6.90
CA ILE A 114 -3.93 -4.80 -6.66
C ILE A 114 -3.89 -3.45 -7.38
N ILE A 115 -2.77 -2.74 -7.35
CA ILE A 115 -2.59 -1.49 -8.08
C ILE A 115 -2.71 -1.71 -9.59
N HIS A 116 -2.32 -2.88 -10.10
CA HIS A 116 -2.59 -3.27 -11.47
C HIS A 116 -4.09 -3.38 -11.77
N GLN A 117 -4.90 -3.87 -10.82
CA GLN A 117 -6.35 -4.00 -10.95
C GLN A 117 -7.09 -2.66 -10.91
N ILE A 118 -6.49 -1.60 -10.32
CA ILE A 118 -7.10 -0.28 -10.31
C ILE A 118 -7.24 0.25 -11.76
N PRO A 119 -8.47 0.60 -12.18
CA PRO A 119 -8.70 1.19 -13.51
C PRO A 119 -7.86 2.45 -13.70
N LYS A 120 -7.30 2.65 -14.90
CA LYS A 120 -6.57 3.87 -15.26
C LYS A 120 -7.48 5.10 -15.43
N THR A 121 -8.72 5.02 -14.98
CA THR A 121 -9.68 6.11 -15.12
C THR A 121 -9.39 7.19 -14.08
N THR A 122 -9.78 8.44 -14.39
CA THR A 122 -9.58 9.60 -13.51
C THR A 122 -10.39 9.56 -12.22
N LYS A 123 -11.33 8.62 -12.09
CA LYS A 123 -12.17 8.39 -10.90
C LYS A 123 -11.75 7.11 -10.18
N ASN A 124 -10.49 7.03 -9.78
CA ASN A 124 -9.98 5.97 -8.90
C ASN A 124 -9.71 6.52 -7.48
N CYS A 125 -9.55 5.63 -6.52
CA CYS A 125 -9.34 5.97 -5.10
C CYS A 125 -8.08 6.80 -4.83
N PHE A 126 -7.09 6.79 -5.74
CA PHE A 126 -5.84 7.56 -5.66
C PHE A 126 -5.84 8.85 -6.48
N SER A 127 -6.95 9.21 -7.13
CA SER A 127 -7.06 10.47 -7.90
C SER A 127 -6.75 11.73 -7.08
N ASN A 128 -6.94 11.65 -5.76
CA ASN A 128 -6.67 12.71 -4.80
C ASN A 128 -5.51 12.38 -3.85
N LEU A 129 -4.62 11.46 -4.24
CA LEU A 129 -3.47 11.08 -3.43
C LEU A 129 -2.57 12.31 -3.24
N LYS A 130 -2.46 12.78 -1.99
CA LYS A 130 -1.63 13.93 -1.60
C LYS A 130 -0.26 13.52 -1.10
N GLU A 131 -0.16 12.34 -0.51
CA GLU A 131 1.06 11.87 0.11
C GLU A 131 1.39 10.45 -0.31
N PHE A 132 2.62 10.25 -0.75
CA PHE A 132 3.17 8.94 -1.06
C PHE A 132 4.46 8.73 -0.29
N GLN A 133 4.48 7.71 0.58
CA GLN A 133 5.67 7.28 1.28
C GLN A 133 6.05 5.88 0.80
N TYR A 134 7.29 5.72 0.37
CA TYR A 134 7.85 4.44 0.00
C TYR A 134 9.16 4.23 0.74
N ASN A 135 9.17 3.28 1.66
CA ASN A 135 10.33 2.91 2.44
C ASN A 135 10.79 1.51 2.02
N SER A 136 11.94 1.39 1.37
CA SER A 136 12.45 0.08 0.95
C SER A 136 13.95 -0.05 1.18
N ASP A 137 14.34 -1.18 1.75
CA ASP A 137 15.74 -1.60 1.86
C ASP A 137 16.14 -2.57 0.72
N THR A 138 15.36 -2.57 -0.36
CA THR A 138 15.54 -3.43 -1.53
C THR A 138 15.51 -2.61 -2.81
N PRO A 139 15.87 -3.20 -3.96
CA PRO A 139 15.65 -2.55 -5.26
C PRO A 139 14.22 -2.01 -5.37
N ILE A 140 14.11 -0.86 -6.03
CA ILE A 140 12.86 -0.11 -6.21
C ILE A 140 11.83 -0.92 -6.99
N MET A 141 10.55 -0.77 -6.64
CA MET A 141 9.42 -1.31 -7.41
C MET A 141 9.08 -0.43 -8.61
N GLU A 142 9.72 -0.70 -9.75
CA GLU A 142 9.54 0.08 -10.98
C GLU A 142 8.06 0.20 -11.41
N ASP A 143 7.36 -0.92 -11.43
CA ASP A 143 5.99 -1.00 -11.94
C ASP A 143 4.99 -0.21 -11.08
N LEU A 144 5.20 -0.21 -9.76
CA LEU A 144 4.42 0.58 -8.83
C LEU A 144 4.50 2.07 -9.15
N PHE A 145 5.71 2.60 -9.32
CA PHE A 145 5.93 4.01 -9.58
C PHE A 145 5.42 4.41 -10.97
N LEU A 146 5.63 3.56 -11.98
CA LEU A 146 5.05 3.75 -13.31
C LEU A 146 3.52 3.79 -13.25
N LYS A 147 2.88 2.86 -12.55
CA LYS A 147 1.41 2.84 -12.45
C LYS A 147 0.89 4.06 -11.68
N LEU A 148 1.50 4.43 -10.56
CA LEU A 148 1.15 5.64 -9.82
C LEU A 148 1.26 6.89 -10.69
N SER A 149 2.32 6.99 -11.52
CA SER A 149 2.51 8.13 -12.43
C SER A 149 1.39 8.31 -13.45
N GLN A 150 0.66 7.23 -13.77
CA GLN A 150 -0.44 7.20 -14.74
C GLN A 150 -1.80 7.48 -14.12
N ILE A 151 -1.99 7.19 -12.83
CA ILE A 151 -3.30 7.26 -12.16
C ILE A 151 -3.45 8.47 -11.24
N THR A 152 -2.33 9.11 -10.87
CA THR A 152 -2.33 10.33 -10.07
C THR A 152 -1.27 11.33 -10.52
N ILE A 153 -1.67 12.60 -10.49
CA ILE A 153 -0.84 13.78 -10.81
C ILE A 153 -0.91 14.84 -9.70
N SER A 154 -1.55 14.52 -8.57
CA SER A 154 -1.94 15.47 -7.53
C SER A 154 -1.09 15.35 -6.26
N ILE A 155 -0.08 14.47 -6.23
CA ILE A 155 0.73 14.23 -5.04
C ILE A 155 1.49 15.50 -4.66
N GLU A 156 1.34 15.90 -3.40
CA GLU A 156 1.95 17.07 -2.79
C GLU A 156 3.23 16.73 -2.03
N ARG A 157 3.30 15.53 -1.44
CA ARG A 157 4.46 15.06 -0.67
C ARG A 157 4.90 13.67 -1.12
N ILE A 158 6.16 13.54 -1.48
CA ILE A 158 6.78 12.25 -1.79
C ILE A 158 7.96 12.02 -0.85
N CYS A 159 7.95 10.89 -0.15
CA CYS A 159 9.06 10.44 0.68
C CYS A 159 9.57 9.08 0.17
N PHE A 160 10.84 9.05 -0.23
CA PHE A 160 11.52 7.84 -0.67
C PHE A 160 12.62 7.45 0.29
N THR A 161 12.63 6.20 0.76
CA THR A 161 13.84 5.53 1.24
C THR A 161 14.34 4.62 0.13
N ILE A 162 15.52 4.93 -0.41
CA ILE A 162 16.11 4.33 -1.61
C ILE A 162 17.28 3.43 -1.21
N TYR A 163 17.23 2.17 -1.67
CA TYR A 163 18.29 1.21 -1.43
C TYR A 163 19.61 1.56 -2.13
N LYS A 164 19.59 2.07 -3.36
CA LYS A 164 20.80 2.46 -4.13
C LYS A 164 20.59 3.78 -4.87
N ASN A 165 20.09 3.74 -6.09
CA ASN A 165 19.91 4.93 -6.92
C ASN A 165 18.42 5.14 -7.21
N MET A 166 18.02 6.39 -7.44
CA MET A 166 16.70 6.67 -7.97
C MET A 166 16.59 6.10 -9.39
N THR A 167 15.44 5.50 -9.69
CA THR A 167 15.22 4.82 -10.97
C THR A 167 14.40 5.66 -11.93
N ASN A 168 14.36 5.26 -13.20
CA ASN A 168 13.62 5.99 -14.22
C ASN A 168 12.12 6.04 -13.93
N SER A 169 11.54 4.98 -13.36
CA SER A 169 10.13 4.98 -12.93
C SER A 169 9.87 5.96 -11.78
N ALA A 170 10.78 6.04 -10.79
CA ALA A 170 10.69 7.01 -9.70
C ALA A 170 10.76 8.44 -10.25
N LEU A 171 11.70 8.70 -11.17
CA LEU A 171 11.79 9.99 -11.86
C LEU A 171 10.53 10.29 -12.69
N THR A 172 9.93 9.27 -13.32
CA THR A 172 8.68 9.42 -14.08
C THR A 172 7.51 9.78 -13.16
N LEU A 173 7.40 9.11 -12.01
CA LEU A 173 6.44 9.44 -10.97
C LEU A 173 6.62 10.89 -10.50
N LEU A 174 7.86 11.28 -10.16
CA LEU A 174 8.15 12.66 -9.78
C LEU A 174 7.72 13.63 -10.87
N LYS A 175 8.09 13.37 -12.14
CA LYS A 175 7.75 14.22 -13.30
C LYS A 175 6.27 14.35 -13.58
N SER A 176 5.44 13.35 -13.30
CA SER A 176 4.01 13.44 -13.56
C SER A 176 3.23 14.31 -12.56
N GLN A 177 3.78 14.59 -11.37
CA GLN A 177 3.05 15.34 -10.32
C GLN A 177 2.99 16.85 -10.55
N ARG A 178 1.80 17.44 -10.62
CA ARG A 178 1.64 18.89 -10.82
C ARG A 178 1.71 19.72 -9.54
N ASN A 179 1.48 19.08 -8.39
CA ASN A 179 1.30 19.77 -7.12
C ASN A 179 2.39 19.43 -6.10
N LEU A 180 3.53 18.86 -6.53
CA LEU A 180 4.58 18.42 -5.64
C LEU A 180 5.22 19.62 -4.90
N LYS A 181 5.10 19.64 -3.58
CA LYS A 181 5.63 20.68 -2.68
C LYS A 181 6.81 20.18 -1.87
N GLU A 182 6.83 18.89 -1.52
CA GLU A 182 7.83 18.30 -0.67
C GLU A 182 8.37 17.01 -1.28
N LEU A 183 9.68 16.91 -1.38
CA LEU A 183 10.40 15.72 -1.80
C LEU A 183 11.45 15.38 -0.75
N THR A 184 11.23 14.30 -0.02
CA THR A 184 12.22 13.72 0.89
C THR A 184 12.81 12.49 0.24
N ILE A 185 14.15 12.43 0.15
CA ILE A 185 14.87 11.26 -0.34
C ILE A 185 15.92 10.89 0.70
N GLN A 186 15.79 9.68 1.21
CA GLN A 186 16.73 9.07 2.15
C GLN A 186 17.39 7.88 1.46
N TYR A 187 18.72 7.84 1.44
CA TYR A 187 19.46 6.69 0.95
C TYR A 187 19.80 5.76 2.11
N HIS A 188 19.78 4.45 1.89
CA HIS A 188 20.30 3.51 2.86
C HIS A 188 21.80 3.76 3.08
N ILE A 189 22.18 3.96 4.36
CA ILE A 189 23.46 4.51 4.86
C ILE A 189 24.70 3.71 4.39
N MET A 190 24.54 2.51 3.82
CA MET A 190 25.66 1.75 3.25
C MET A 190 26.13 2.25 1.86
N TYR A 191 25.52 3.29 1.30
CA TYR A 191 25.92 3.86 0.02
C TYR A 191 26.26 5.35 0.19
N ASP A 192 27.48 5.73 -0.20
CA ASP A 192 27.99 7.11 -0.20
C ASP A 192 27.28 7.99 -1.25
N ILE A 193 25.98 8.17 -1.12
CA ILE A 193 25.21 9.08 -1.95
C ILE A 193 24.93 10.33 -1.12
N LEU A 194 25.84 11.29 -1.23
CA LEU A 194 25.73 12.56 -0.50
C LEU A 194 24.60 13.44 -1.07
N ILE A 195 24.37 13.45 -2.39
CA ILE A 195 23.27 14.19 -3.07
C ILE A 195 22.96 13.54 -4.43
N ASP A 196 21.71 13.17 -4.71
CA ASP A 196 21.27 12.71 -6.05
C ASP A 196 20.90 13.90 -6.94
N GLN A 197 21.87 14.34 -7.74
CA GLN A 197 21.74 15.51 -8.61
C GLN A 197 20.61 15.37 -9.65
N LYS A 198 20.26 14.15 -10.07
CA LYS A 198 19.16 13.94 -11.04
C LYS A 198 17.80 14.12 -10.39
N ALA A 199 17.65 13.67 -9.16
CA ALA A 199 16.43 13.89 -8.39
C ALA A 199 16.26 15.39 -8.08
N VAL A 200 17.34 16.06 -7.64
CA VAL A 200 17.35 17.49 -7.36
C VAL A 200 17.02 18.30 -8.62
N SER A 201 17.67 18.02 -9.77
CA SER A 201 17.37 18.74 -11.01
C SER A 201 15.91 18.54 -11.45
N THR A 202 15.39 17.32 -11.36
CA THR A 202 13.99 17.01 -11.70
C THR A 202 12.99 17.76 -10.83
N PHE A 203 13.31 17.97 -9.55
CA PHE A 203 12.47 18.75 -8.64
C PHE A 203 12.55 20.26 -8.92
N LEU A 204 13.75 20.78 -9.15
CA LEU A 204 13.96 22.21 -9.45
C LEU A 204 13.33 22.62 -10.79
N ASP A 205 13.35 21.76 -11.79
CA ASP A 205 12.67 21.98 -13.09
C ASP A 205 11.15 22.20 -12.93
N LYS A 206 10.55 21.81 -11.80
CA LYS A 206 9.13 22.02 -11.49
C LYS A 206 8.84 23.29 -10.69
N SER A 207 9.86 23.90 -10.11
CA SER A 207 9.71 25.06 -9.23
C SER A 207 9.82 26.40 -9.99
N ASN A 208 10.04 26.34 -11.32
CA ASN A 208 10.06 27.47 -12.25
C ASN A 208 8.79 27.46 -13.13
#